data_AF-A0A7V3WIP0-F1
#
_entry.id   AF-A0A7V3WIP0-F1
#
_cell.length_a   1.000
_cell.length_b   1.000
_cell.length_c   1.000
_cell.angle_alpha   90.00
_cell.angle_beta   90.00
_cell.angle_gamma   90.00
#
_symmetry.space_group_name_H-M   'P 1'
#
loop_
_entity.id
_entity.type
_entity.pdbx_description
1 polymer ?
#
loop_
_entity_poly.entity_id
_entity_poly.type
_entity_poly.pdbx_seq_one_letter_code
_entity_poly.pdbx_strand_id
1 'polypeptide(L)'
;MVDINSTLKISLRALKVNKMRSILTMLGIIIGVGAVITMVAIGSGASERISEQISSIGSNLLIILPGATTSGGVRLGAGTQSTLTLDDAEAIQKECPSVSDVAPVLNGITQVVYG
;
A
#
# COMPACT_ATOMS: atom_id res chain seq x y z
N MET A 1 21.23 -51.71 21.11
CA MET A 1 21.01 -50.59 20.17
C MET A 1 19.52 -50.35 20.09
N VAL A 2 19.07 -49.10 20.19
CA VAL A 2 17.64 -48.78 20.03
C VAL A 2 17.33 -48.78 18.54
N ASP A 3 16.55 -49.77 18.08
CA ASP A 3 16.11 -49.85 16.69
C ASP A 3 14.99 -48.84 16.44
N ILE A 4 15.30 -47.72 15.79
CA ILE A 4 14.35 -46.64 15.45
C ILE A 4 13.08 -47.19 14.79
N ASN A 5 13.22 -48.23 13.97
CA ASN A 5 12.14 -48.84 13.22
C ASN A 5 11.15 -49.59 14.15
N SER A 6 11.68 -50.20 15.22
CA SER A 6 10.86 -50.86 16.25
C SER A 6 10.11 -49.83 17.09
N THR A 7 10.78 -48.75 17.49
CA THR A 7 10.19 -47.66 18.29
C THR A 7 9.06 -46.96 17.52
N LEU A 8 9.25 -46.68 16.23
CA LEU A 8 8.22 -46.08 15.39
C LEU A 8 6.97 -46.97 15.29
N LYS A 9 7.17 -48.28 15.12
CA LYS A 9 6.10 -49.28 15.05
C LYS A 9 5.31 -49.38 16.36
N ILE A 10 6.01 -49.31 17.50
CA ILE A 10 5.40 -49.31 18.84
C ILE A 10 4.59 -48.03 19.06
N SER A 11 5.14 -46.86 18.73
CA SER A 11 4.46 -45.56 18.86
C SER A 11 3.19 -45.46 18.01
N LEU A 12 3.23 -45.92 16.75
CA LEU A 12 2.06 -45.98 15.87
C LEU A 12 0.96 -46.88 16.43
N ARG A 13 1.34 -48.01 17.04
CA ARG A 13 0.40 -48.92 17.70
C ARG A 13 -0.23 -48.27 18.92
N ALA A 14 0.56 -47.56 19.73
CA ALA A 14 0.08 -46.82 20.90
C ALA A 14 -0.91 -45.69 20.54
N LEU A 15 -0.64 -44.94 19.47
CA LEU A 15 -1.56 -43.93 18.92
C LEU A 15 -2.89 -44.56 18.45
N LYS A 16 -2.83 -45.76 17.83
CA LYS A 16 -4.03 -46.50 17.39
C LYS A 16 -4.89 -47.03 18.55
N VAL A 17 -4.31 -47.27 19.72
CA VAL A 17 -5.06 -47.72 20.92
C VAL A 17 -5.80 -46.54 21.55
N ASN A 18 -5.18 -45.36 21.63
CA ASN A 18 -5.77 -44.16 22.25
C ASN A 18 -6.31 -43.16 21.21
N LYS A 19 -7.07 -43.65 20.21
CA LYS A 19 -7.51 -42.83 19.06
C LYS A 19 -8.13 -41.50 19.45
N MET A 20 -9.06 -41.50 20.40
CA MET A 20 -9.78 -40.28 20.80
C MET A 20 -8.83 -39.22 21.39
N ARG A 21 -7.92 -39.63 22.27
CA ARG A 21 -6.93 -38.74 22.87
C ARG A 21 -5.97 -38.20 21.81
N SER A 22 -5.42 -39.08 20.97
CA SER A 22 -4.48 -38.71 19.92
C SER A 22 -5.09 -37.75 18.90
N ILE A 23 -6.35 -37.98 18.50
CA ILE A 23 -7.07 -37.10 17.58
C ILE A 23 -7.27 -35.72 18.21
N LEU A 24 -7.74 -35.65 19.46
CA LEU A 24 -8.02 -34.38 20.12
C LEU A 24 -6.74 -33.54 20.30
N THR A 25 -5.61 -34.17 20.65
CA THR A 25 -4.32 -33.48 20.78
C THR A 25 -3.79 -32.98 19.43
N MET A 26 -3.94 -33.78 18.37
CA MET A 26 -3.51 -33.36 17.03
C MET A 26 -4.39 -32.22 16.50
N LEU A 27 -5.71 -32.29 16.73
CA LEU A 27 -6.65 -31.26 16.32
C LEU A 27 -6.33 -29.91 16.96
N GLY A 28 -5.99 -29.89 18.25
CA GLY A 28 -5.57 -28.66 18.93
C GLY A 28 -4.33 -28.02 18.29
N ILE A 29 -3.33 -28.82 17.94
CA ILE A 29 -2.11 -28.34 17.28
C ILE A 29 -2.41 -27.81 15.88
N ILE A 30 -3.23 -28.53 15.10
CA ILE A 30 -3.60 -28.14 13.73
C ILE A 30 -4.34 -26.79 13.74
N ILE A 31 -5.33 -26.64 14.62
CA ILE A 31 -6.10 -25.39 14.73
C ILE A 31 -5.20 -24.26 15.27
N GLY A 32 -4.38 -24.52 16.28
CA GLY A 32 -3.50 -23.52 16.88
C GLY A 32 -2.48 -22.97 15.88
N VAL A 33 -1.75 -23.85 15.20
CA VAL A 33 -0.75 -23.46 14.18
C VAL A 33 -1.44 -22.82 12.97
N GLY A 34 -2.58 -23.37 12.53
CA GLY A 34 -3.36 -22.82 11.42
C GLY A 34 -3.85 -21.40 11.69
N ALA A 35 -4.34 -21.12 12.90
CA ALA A 35 -4.78 -19.78 13.30
C ALA A 35 -3.63 -18.76 13.28
N VAL A 36 -2.46 -19.13 13.81
CA VAL A 36 -1.28 -18.26 13.82
C VAL A 36 -0.81 -17.95 12.39
N ILE A 37 -0.69 -18.97 11.54
CA ILE A 37 -0.30 -18.78 10.13
C ILE A 37 -1.28 -17.86 9.41
N THR A 38 -2.58 -18.11 9.60
CA THR A 38 -3.65 -17.32 8.96
C THR A 38 -3.58 -15.86 9.41
N MET A 39 -3.43 -15.60 10.71
CA MET A 39 -3.31 -14.26 11.26
C MET A 39 -2.10 -13.52 10.69
N VAL A 40 -0.94 -14.16 10.63
CA VAL A 40 0.29 -13.55 10.08
C VAL A 40 0.15 -13.27 8.58
N ALA A 41 -0.43 -14.20 7.82
CA ALA A 41 -0.68 -14.02 6.39
C ALA A 41 -1.64 -12.86 6.10
N ILE A 42 -2.72 -12.75 6.89
CA ILE A 42 -3.67 -11.63 6.77
C ILE A 42 -3.00 -10.30 7.13
N GLY A 43 -2.25 -10.25 8.24
CA GLY A 43 -1.59 -9.03 8.71
C GLY A 43 -0.55 -8.51 7.71
N SER A 44 0.32 -9.40 7.24
CA SER A 44 1.33 -9.05 6.23
C SER A 44 0.68 -8.64 4.90
N GLY A 45 -0.28 -9.41 4.39
CA GLY A 45 -0.98 -9.08 3.15
C GLY A 45 -1.76 -7.77 3.19
N ALA A 46 -2.39 -7.44 4.33
CA ALA A 46 -3.06 -6.16 4.52
C ALA A 46 -2.05 -5.00 4.53
N SER A 47 -0.92 -5.15 5.22
CA SER A 47 0.14 -4.15 5.26
C SER A 47 0.74 -3.90 3.87
N GLU A 48 0.98 -4.96 3.10
CA GLU A 48 1.48 -4.88 1.72
C GLU A 48 0.50 -4.08 0.85
N ARG A 49 -0.80 -4.42 0.87
CA ARG A 49 -1.81 -3.72 0.08
C ARG A 49 -1.94 -2.25 0.45
N ILE A 50 -1.87 -1.91 1.74
CA ILE A 50 -1.89 -0.52 2.19
C ILE A 50 -0.65 0.21 1.67
N SER A 51 0.53 -0.43 1.75
CA SER A 51 1.78 0.13 1.23
C SER A 51 1.69 0.38 -0.28
N GLU A 52 1.17 -0.57 -1.05
CA GLU A 52 0.94 -0.42 -2.49
C GLU A 52 -0.02 0.73 -2.81
N GLN A 53 -1.14 0.84 -2.09
CA GLN A 53 -2.12 1.92 -2.26
C GLN A 53 -1.53 3.29 -1.91
N ILE A 54 -0.71 3.38 -0.87
CA ILE A 54 -0.04 4.63 -0.50
C ILE A 54 1.03 4.97 -1.53
N SER A 55 1.79 3.98 -2.00
CA SER A 55 2.81 4.18 -3.03
C SER A 55 2.22 4.64 -4.36
N SER A 56 1.00 4.19 -4.71
CA SER A 56 0.32 4.56 -5.96
C SER A 56 -0.26 5.97 -5.95
N ILE A 57 -0.50 6.55 -4.77
CA ILE A 57 -0.78 7.98 -4.61
C ILE A 57 0.49 8.81 -4.89
N GLY A 58 1.66 8.18 -4.93
CA GLY A 58 2.95 8.83 -5.09
C GLY A 58 3.45 9.32 -3.74
N SER A 59 4.36 8.56 -3.14
CA SER A 59 4.98 8.88 -1.84
C SER A 59 5.88 10.14 -1.88
N ASN A 60 6.04 10.76 -3.05
CA ASN A 60 6.90 11.92 -3.29
C ASN A 60 6.22 12.97 -4.20
N LEU A 61 4.93 13.24 -4.00
CA LEU A 61 4.23 14.30 -4.73
C LEU A 61 4.20 15.62 -3.94
N LEU A 62 4.58 16.71 -4.59
CA LEU A 62 4.42 18.07 -4.09
C LEU A 62 3.51 18.84 -5.04
N ILE A 63 2.34 19.25 -4.54
CA ILE A 63 1.31 19.94 -5.33
C ILE A 63 1.42 21.44 -5.06
N ILE A 64 1.67 22.22 -6.11
CA ILE A 64 1.78 23.69 -6.05
C ILE A 64 0.47 24.28 -6.60
N LEU A 65 -0.26 25.03 -5.78
CA LEU A 65 -1.48 25.74 -6.17
C LEU A 65 -1.23 27.26 -6.23
N PRO A 66 -1.83 27.97 -7.20
CA PRO A 66 -1.79 29.43 -7.24
C PRO A 66 -2.55 30.02 -6.03
N GLY A 67 -1.99 31.09 -5.48
CA GLY A 67 -2.56 31.79 -4.33
C GLY A 67 -3.85 32.56 -4.66
N ALA A 68 -4.46 33.13 -3.61
CA ALA A 68 -5.56 34.07 -3.76
C ALA A 68 -5.03 35.43 -4.26
N THR A 69 -5.55 35.93 -5.38
CA THR A 69 -5.17 37.26 -5.89
C THR A 69 -6.20 38.32 -5.49
N THR A 70 -5.74 39.55 -5.28
CA THR A 70 -6.61 40.71 -5.02
C THR A 70 -6.72 41.54 -6.28
N SER A 71 -7.93 41.78 -6.76
CA SER A 71 -8.18 42.70 -7.89
C SER A 71 -9.21 43.75 -7.47
N GLY A 72 -8.90 45.04 -7.66
CA GLY A 72 -9.81 46.14 -7.37
C GLY A 72 -10.24 46.29 -5.90
N GLY A 73 -9.44 45.83 -4.93
CA GLY A 73 -9.76 45.88 -3.50
C GLY A 73 -10.59 44.68 -2.98
N VAL A 74 -10.94 43.73 -3.85
CA VAL A 74 -11.63 42.48 -3.45
C VAL A 74 -10.62 41.33 -3.45
N ARG A 75 -10.59 40.56 -2.35
CA ARG A 75 -9.82 39.31 -2.25
C ARG A 75 -10.59 38.23 -3.01
N LEU A 76 -10.08 37.82 -4.17
CA LEU A 76 -10.62 36.68 -4.89
C LEU A 76 -10.13 35.39 -4.21
N GLY A 77 -10.92 34.30 -4.25
CA GLY A 77 -10.57 33.03 -3.61
C GLY A 77 -9.31 32.38 -4.20
N ALA A 78 -8.65 31.47 -3.48
CA ALA A 78 -7.48 30.75 -4.02
C ALA A 78 -7.84 30.05 -5.35
N GLY A 79 -6.99 30.19 -6.37
CA GLY A 79 -7.22 29.62 -7.70
C GLY A 79 -8.07 30.45 -8.68
N THR A 80 -8.50 31.67 -8.30
CA THR A 80 -9.28 32.56 -9.20
C THR A 80 -8.46 33.24 -10.30
N GLN A 81 -7.14 33.35 -10.12
CA GLN A 81 -6.20 33.69 -11.21
C GLN A 81 -5.07 32.67 -11.19
N SER A 82 -4.75 32.14 -12.38
CA SER A 82 -3.56 31.32 -12.56
C SER A 82 -2.34 32.24 -12.58
N THR A 83 -1.64 32.35 -11.46
CA THR A 83 -0.33 33.01 -11.40
C THR A 83 0.81 32.08 -11.78
N LEU A 84 0.54 30.78 -11.90
CA LEU A 84 1.51 29.78 -12.35
C LEU A 84 1.52 29.73 -13.88
N THR A 85 2.72 29.76 -14.44
CA THR A 85 3.00 29.73 -15.87
C THR A 85 3.73 28.44 -16.26
N LEU A 86 3.82 28.17 -17.57
CA LEU A 86 4.56 27.02 -18.07
C LEU A 86 6.08 27.18 -17.86
N ASP A 87 6.56 28.42 -17.91
CA ASP A 87 7.97 28.76 -17.65
C ASP A 87 8.37 28.42 -16.21
N ASP A 88 7.46 28.59 -15.24
CA ASP A 88 7.68 28.20 -13.84
C ASP A 88 7.91 26.68 -13.72
N ALA A 89 7.18 25.87 -14.50
CA ALA A 89 7.34 24.42 -14.50
C ALA A 89 8.70 24.00 -15.09
N GLU A 90 9.14 24.65 -16.18
CA GLU A 90 10.47 24.42 -16.75
C GLU A 90 11.60 24.86 -15.82
N ALA A 91 11.45 26.00 -15.14
CA ALA A 91 12.43 26.50 -14.19
C ALA A 91 12.59 25.53 -13.01
N ILE A 92 11.50 25.00 -12.46
CA ILE A 92 11.54 23.99 -11.40
C ILE A 92 12.30 22.74 -11.87
N GLN A 93 12.05 22.25 -13.08
CA GLN A 93 12.75 21.06 -13.57
C GLN A 93 14.25 21.28 -13.82
N LYS A 94 14.66 22.50 -14.21
CA LYS A 94 16.07 22.84 -14.49
C LYS A 94 16.85 23.19 -13.23
N GLU A 95 16.24 23.93 -12.29
CA GLU A 95 16.93 24.52 -11.14
C GLU A 95 16.84 23.67 -9.86
N CYS A 96 15.86 22.76 -9.76
CA CYS A 96 15.67 21.91 -8.58
C CYS A 96 16.11 20.46 -8.85
N PRO A 97 17.36 20.07 -8.52
CA PRO A 97 17.86 18.71 -8.78
C PRO A 97 17.16 17.61 -7.95
N SER A 98 16.42 17.98 -6.90
CA SER A 98 15.63 17.06 -6.08
C SER A 98 14.28 16.67 -6.70
N VAL A 99 13.86 17.34 -7.77
CA VAL A 99 12.59 17.10 -8.46
C VAL A 99 12.88 16.26 -9.70
N SER A 100 12.35 15.02 -9.75
CA SER A 100 12.58 14.15 -10.91
C SER A 100 11.72 14.55 -12.11
N ASP A 101 10.45 14.83 -11.87
CA ASP A 101 9.46 15.14 -12.89
C ASP A 101 8.55 16.28 -12.43
N VAL A 102 8.12 17.08 -13.39
CA VAL A 102 7.15 18.17 -13.20
C VAL A 102 6.01 17.99 -14.21
N ALA A 103 4.78 18.04 -13.73
CA ALA A 103 3.58 17.94 -14.56
C ALA A 103 2.73 19.22 -14.42
N PRO A 104 2.76 20.15 -15.39
CA PRO A 104 1.90 21.33 -15.37
C PRO A 104 0.45 20.92 -15.68
N VAL A 105 -0.50 21.39 -14.87
CA VAL A 105 -1.92 21.10 -15.02
C VAL A 105 -2.70 22.39 -15.24
N LEU A 106 -3.40 22.48 -16.37
CA LEU A 106 -4.34 23.57 -16.67
C LEU A 106 -5.78 23.05 -16.52
N ASN A 107 -6.51 23.62 -15.57
CA ASN A 107 -7.94 23.36 -15.42
C ASN A 107 -8.72 24.54 -16.02
N GLY A 108 -9.39 24.31 -17.16
CA GLY A 108 -10.15 25.36 -17.84
C GLY A 108 -11.12 24.79 -18.86
N ILE A 109 -12.13 25.58 -19.23
CA ILE A 109 -13.07 25.25 -20.30
C ILE A 109 -12.55 25.93 -21.57
N THR A 110 -12.27 25.15 -22.61
CA THR A 110 -11.86 25.68 -23.92
C THR A 110 -12.87 25.29 -24.99
N GLN A 111 -13.15 26.20 -25.92
CA GLN A 111 -14.01 25.91 -27.07
C GLN A 111 -13.14 25.34 -28.20
N VAL A 112 -13.33 24.06 -28.51
CA VAL A 112 -12.69 23.43 -29.67
C VAL A 112 -13.52 23.78 -30.90
N VAL A 113 -12.97 24.62 -31.77
CA VAL A 113 -13.55 24.90 -33.09
C VAL A 113 -12.81 24.05 -34.11
N TYR A 114 -13.51 23.07 -34.68
CA TYR A 114 -13.05 22.30 -35.83
C TYR A 114 -13.79 22.82 -37.07
N GLY A 115 -13.02 23.28 -38.05
CA GLY A 115 -13.49 23.72 -39.36
C GLY A 115 -13.01 22.76 -40.44
#